data_AF-A0A813JEU7-F1
#
_entry.id   AF-A0A813JEU7-F1
#
_cell.length_a   1.000
_cell.length_b   1.000
_cell.length_c   1.000
_cell.angle_alpha   90.00
_cell.angle_beta   90.00
_cell.angle_gamma   90.00
#
_symmetry.space_group_name_H-M   'P 1'
#
loop_
_entity.id
_entity.type
_entity.pdbx_description
1 polymer ?
#
loop_
_entity_poly.entity_id
_entity_poly.type
_entity_poly.pdbx_seq_one_letter_code
_entity_poly.pdbx_strand_id
1 'polypeptide(L)'
;MAVVVGQYLAVRYRAGGPMIFHERLVTGIDQARATGFMVLTPDDDHYYEDYGHAADIREVLVLAGHGDLPAGYHEANFYRFRVAVAAAALRNWVRQANLALAQAPAGIVAGGGGGPVFLPLGGGAPAGGALAAAGVAPLGAPGGGLGALAAALGVPGAPVAVAAPAAAGGLAPAAPPAAPAPLPPPAAVGGGGAGGGLGALAAALGVVPGAGAAAAGSTGGDARTVAISTDTEGNRYREFREGIQLCHETPFADWVLKGPRTTAHVGRFLMQFSTPLLRHTKWKTEVKLPHDHRDVTMHEFLCKAIQVAVVYDQLDISNLACYELIGRELQVLEERYADRILGNDDGDRERSILTSIDMSTTCMAPPLKEFLANEQQKETAWMKERRKAREERVLARGPANKDNKGGKGKKEKEGE
;
A
#
# COMPACT_ATOMS: atom_id res chain seq x y z
N MET A 1 10.20 -34.40 -14.85
CA MET A 1 8.79 -33.99 -14.87
C MET A 1 8.69 -32.79 -15.80
N ALA A 2 7.91 -32.87 -16.88
CA ALA A 2 7.77 -31.73 -17.79
C ALA A 2 6.74 -30.76 -17.21
N VAL A 3 7.18 -29.56 -16.84
CA VAL A 3 6.33 -28.48 -16.36
C VAL A 3 6.19 -27.45 -17.47
N VAL A 4 4.99 -26.94 -17.70
CA VAL A 4 4.70 -25.93 -18.71
C VAL A 4 4.20 -24.63 -18.06
N VAL A 5 4.31 -23.52 -18.79
CA VAL A 5 3.74 -22.23 -18.35
C VAL A 5 2.21 -22.34 -18.30
N GLY A 6 1.62 -21.85 -17.21
CA GLY A 6 0.20 -22.00 -16.90
C GLY A 6 -0.14 -23.25 -16.08
N GLN A 7 0.84 -24.11 -15.80
CA GLN A 7 0.65 -25.28 -14.95
C GLN A 7 0.59 -24.89 -13.47
N TYR A 8 -0.28 -25.57 -12.71
CA TYR A 8 -0.30 -25.48 -11.25
C TYR A 8 0.63 -26.52 -10.63
N LEU A 9 1.44 -26.08 -9.67
CA LEU A 9 2.27 -26.92 -8.81
C LEU A 9 1.76 -26.86 -7.38
N ALA A 10 1.94 -27.93 -6.62
CA ALA A 10 1.73 -27.96 -5.19
C ALA A 10 3.05 -28.26 -4.50
N VAL A 11 3.56 -27.30 -3.73
CA VAL A 11 4.88 -27.35 -3.09
C VAL A 11 4.71 -27.52 -1.59
N ARG A 12 5.32 -28.56 -1.04
CA ARG A 12 5.37 -28.79 0.41
C ARG A 12 6.76 -28.47 0.94
N TYR A 13 6.81 -27.55 1.89
CA TYR A 13 8.04 -27.19 2.58
C TYR A 13 8.34 -28.13 3.76
N ARG A 14 9.61 -28.19 4.16
CA ARG A 14 10.13 -28.87 5.36
C ARG A 14 9.94 -27.97 6.60
N ALA A 15 8.76 -27.41 6.77
CA ALA A 15 8.38 -26.75 8.01
C ALA A 15 7.85 -27.80 9.00
N GLY A 16 8.25 -27.70 10.28
CA GLY A 16 7.61 -28.48 11.34
C GLY A 16 6.17 -28.01 11.51
N GLY A 17 5.20 -28.89 11.31
CA GLY A 17 3.78 -28.51 11.35
C GLY A 17 2.86 -29.47 10.60
N PRO A 18 1.56 -29.10 10.45
CA PRO A 18 0.61 -29.85 9.65
C PRO A 18 1.07 -29.94 8.18
N MET A 19 0.64 -31.01 7.51
CA MET A 19 0.95 -31.24 6.10
C MET A 19 0.15 -30.30 5.21
N ILE A 20 0.77 -29.17 4.84
CA ILE A 20 0.20 -28.16 3.95
C ILE A 20 1.07 -28.04 2.69
N PHE A 21 0.43 -28.14 1.54
CA PHE A 21 0.97 -27.83 0.22
C PHE A 21 0.56 -26.42 -0.16
N HIS A 22 1.49 -25.64 -0.68
CA HIS A 22 1.20 -24.33 -1.24
C HIS A 22 1.07 -24.44 -2.76
N GLU A 23 -0.07 -24.02 -3.28
CA GLU A 23 -0.30 -23.97 -4.72
C GLU A 23 0.55 -22.83 -5.32
N ARG A 24 1.13 -23.09 -6.49
CA ARG A 24 1.96 -22.17 -7.27
C ARG A 24 1.49 -22.23 -8.71
N LEU A 25 1.27 -21.08 -9.34
CA LEU A 25 1.03 -21.02 -10.78
C LEU A 25 2.33 -20.66 -11.50
N VAL A 26 2.76 -21.53 -12.42
CA VAL A 26 3.98 -21.32 -13.19
C VAL A 26 3.72 -20.26 -14.26
N THR A 27 4.44 -19.16 -14.19
CA THR A 27 4.31 -18.02 -15.12
C THR A 27 5.52 -17.88 -16.03
N GLY A 28 6.67 -18.45 -15.67
CA GLY A 28 7.86 -18.49 -16.50
C GLY A 28 8.76 -19.68 -16.11
N ILE A 29 9.54 -20.16 -17.07
CA ILE A 29 10.49 -21.27 -16.88
C ILE A 29 11.88 -20.75 -17.18
N ASP A 30 12.79 -20.94 -16.23
CA ASP A 30 14.19 -20.60 -16.40
C ASP A 30 14.88 -21.65 -17.29
N GLN A 31 15.20 -21.28 -18.53
CA GLN A 31 15.86 -22.20 -19.47
C GLN A 31 17.29 -22.57 -19.03
N ALA A 32 17.92 -21.76 -18.18
CA ALA A 32 19.25 -22.05 -17.67
C ALA A 32 19.22 -23.05 -16.50
N ARG A 33 18.08 -23.20 -15.82
CA ARG A 33 17.92 -24.12 -14.67
C ARG A 33 16.65 -24.95 -14.82
N ALA A 34 16.81 -26.25 -15.03
CA ALA A 34 15.69 -27.19 -15.24
C ALA A 34 14.64 -27.22 -14.11
N THR A 35 14.95 -26.69 -12.94
CA THR A 35 14.09 -26.64 -11.75
C THR A 35 13.73 -25.21 -11.29
N GLY A 36 14.14 -24.18 -12.04
CA GLY A 36 13.87 -22.78 -11.73
C GLY A 36 12.62 -22.25 -12.42
N PHE A 37 11.72 -21.63 -11.66
CA PHE A 37 10.44 -21.14 -12.15
C PHE A 37 10.12 -19.74 -11.60
N MET A 38 9.48 -18.91 -12.42
CA MET A 38 8.75 -17.75 -11.93
C MET A 38 7.34 -18.20 -11.54
N VAL A 39 6.97 -17.99 -10.28
CA VAL A 39 5.73 -18.51 -9.71
C VAL A 39 4.87 -17.40 -9.13
N LEU A 40 3.56 -17.50 -9.34
CA LEU A 40 2.54 -16.68 -8.69
C LEU A 40 1.95 -17.46 -7.51
N THR A 41 1.73 -16.80 -6.37
CA THR A 41 1.11 -17.38 -5.16
C THR A 41 -0.37 -16.99 -5.04
N PRO A 42 -1.16 -17.67 -4.19
CA PRO A 42 -2.54 -17.27 -3.88
C PRO A 42 -2.69 -15.86 -3.28
N ASP A 43 -1.61 -15.28 -2.78
CA ASP A 43 -1.55 -13.94 -2.18
C ASP A 43 -1.13 -12.85 -3.20
N ASP A 44 -1.11 -13.20 -4.49
CA ASP A 44 -0.66 -12.37 -5.60
C ASP A 44 0.83 -11.96 -5.52
N ASP A 45 1.66 -12.72 -4.78
CA ASP A 45 3.10 -12.55 -4.82
C ASP A 45 3.68 -13.23 -6.07
N HIS A 46 4.63 -12.56 -6.71
CA HIS A 46 5.29 -13.06 -7.91
C HIS A 46 6.81 -13.02 -7.73
N TYR A 47 7.43 -14.20 -7.73
CA TYR A 47 8.87 -14.31 -7.47
C TYR A 47 9.48 -15.57 -8.12
N TYR A 48 10.81 -15.63 -8.10
CA TYR A 48 11.58 -16.77 -8.59
C TYR A 48 11.75 -17.83 -7.50
N GLU A 49 11.49 -19.10 -7.82
CA GLU A 49 11.68 -20.24 -6.92
C GLU A 49 12.41 -21.37 -7.66
N ASP A 50 13.43 -21.97 -7.02
CA ASP A 50 14.20 -23.09 -7.58
C ASP A 50 13.96 -24.37 -6.76
N TYR A 51 13.41 -25.39 -7.41
CA TYR A 51 13.04 -26.67 -6.79
C TYR A 51 14.17 -27.73 -6.80
N GLY A 52 15.34 -27.43 -7.37
CA GLY A 52 16.41 -28.43 -7.55
C GLY A 52 17.26 -28.65 -6.31
N HIS A 53 17.48 -27.59 -5.52
CA HIS A 53 18.46 -27.59 -4.41
C HIS A 53 17.96 -26.90 -3.13
N ALA A 54 16.70 -26.53 -3.07
CA ALA A 54 16.12 -25.87 -1.90
C ALA A 54 16.06 -26.84 -0.71
N ALA A 55 16.89 -26.58 0.31
CA ALA A 55 17.00 -27.41 1.51
C ALA A 55 15.67 -27.52 2.29
N ASP A 56 14.77 -26.57 2.07
CA ASP A 56 13.48 -26.40 2.70
C ASP A 56 12.32 -26.99 1.88
N ILE A 57 12.55 -27.58 0.71
CA ILE A 57 11.47 -28.21 -0.09
C ILE A 57 11.48 -29.71 0.15
N ARG A 58 10.30 -30.26 0.46
CA ARG A 58 10.10 -31.67 0.77
C ARG A 58 9.56 -32.43 -0.43
N GLU A 59 8.59 -31.85 -1.12
CA GLU A 59 7.80 -32.54 -2.15
C GLU A 59 7.17 -31.50 -3.09
N VAL A 60 7.15 -31.81 -4.38
CA VAL A 60 6.50 -30.99 -5.42
C VAL A 60 5.61 -31.90 -6.26
N LEU A 61 4.34 -31.53 -6.39
CA LEU A 61 3.36 -32.23 -7.22
C LEU A 61 2.94 -31.32 -8.38
N VAL A 62 2.73 -31.88 -9.57
CA VAL A 62 2.08 -31.17 -10.69
C VAL A 62 0.60 -31.53 -10.65
N LEU A 63 -0.24 -30.51 -10.60
CA LEU A 63 -1.69 -30.63 -10.64
C LEU A 63 -2.15 -30.57 -12.09
N ALA A 64 -3.19 -31.31 -12.50
CA ALA A 64 -3.64 -31.26 -13.90
C ALA A 64 -4.38 -29.94 -14.25
N GLY A 65 -4.88 -29.24 -13.24
CA GLY A 65 -5.51 -27.94 -13.31
C GLY A 65 -5.74 -27.33 -11.93
N HIS A 66 -6.35 -26.14 -11.91
CA HIS A 66 -6.69 -25.46 -10.67
C HIS A 66 -7.71 -26.25 -9.86
N GLY A 67 -7.43 -26.45 -8.57
CA GLY A 67 -8.33 -27.12 -7.64
C GLY A 67 -8.24 -28.65 -7.64
N ASP A 68 -7.46 -29.24 -8.54
CA ASP A 68 -7.26 -30.69 -8.60
C ASP A 68 -6.66 -31.24 -7.30
N LEU A 69 -7.15 -32.41 -6.90
CA LEU A 69 -6.72 -33.12 -5.70
C LEU A 69 -6.07 -34.45 -6.09
N PRO A 70 -4.75 -34.59 -5.91
CA PRO A 70 -4.09 -35.88 -6.10
C PRO A 70 -4.68 -36.94 -5.17
N ALA A 71 -4.70 -38.18 -5.63
CA ALA A 71 -5.25 -39.30 -4.86
C ALA A 71 -4.55 -39.41 -3.49
N GLY A 72 -5.34 -39.49 -2.43
CA GLY A 72 -4.84 -39.61 -1.05
C GLY A 72 -4.64 -38.30 -0.30
N TYR A 73 -4.91 -37.14 -0.90
CA TYR A 73 -4.85 -35.85 -0.22
C TYR A 73 -6.24 -35.22 -0.06
N HIS A 74 -6.44 -34.48 1.04
CA HIS A 74 -7.67 -33.76 1.33
C HIS A 74 -7.52 -32.27 1.00
N GLU A 75 -8.63 -31.56 0.74
CA GLU A 75 -8.61 -30.12 0.44
C GLU A 75 -7.93 -29.28 1.53
N ALA A 76 -8.14 -29.66 2.80
CA ALA A 76 -7.49 -29.05 3.96
C ALA A 76 -5.95 -29.14 3.96
N ASN A 77 -5.36 -30.00 3.11
CA ASN A 77 -3.92 -30.09 2.94
C ASN A 77 -3.37 -29.03 1.97
N PHE A 78 -4.19 -28.15 1.39
CA PHE A 78 -3.75 -27.20 0.37
C PHE A 78 -4.07 -25.75 0.74
N TYR A 79 -3.04 -24.92 0.67
CA TYR A 79 -3.16 -23.47 0.56
C TYR A 79 -3.22 -23.10 -0.92
N ARG A 80 -4.43 -22.84 -1.42
CA ARG A 80 -4.74 -22.76 -2.86
C ARG A 80 -5.30 -21.39 -3.27
N PHE A 81 -5.29 -21.12 -4.56
CA PHE A 81 -6.01 -19.97 -5.12
C PHE A 81 -7.51 -20.11 -4.82
N ARG A 82 -8.19 -19.00 -4.54
CA ARG A 82 -9.66 -19.02 -4.33
C ARG A 82 -10.42 -19.15 -5.66
N VAL A 83 -9.83 -18.66 -6.73
CA VAL A 83 -10.40 -18.62 -8.07
C VAL A 83 -9.29 -18.90 -9.08
N ALA A 84 -9.60 -19.64 -10.14
CA ALA A 84 -8.67 -19.84 -11.24
C ALA A 84 -8.24 -18.50 -11.86
N VAL A 85 -6.96 -18.38 -12.17
CA VAL A 85 -6.42 -17.15 -12.78
C VAL A 85 -6.94 -17.04 -14.20
N ALA A 86 -7.60 -15.91 -14.51
CA ALA A 86 -8.12 -15.67 -15.85
C ALA A 86 -7.00 -15.69 -16.90
N ALA A 87 -7.26 -16.28 -18.07
CA ALA A 87 -6.26 -16.41 -19.14
C ALA A 87 -5.65 -15.06 -19.58
N ALA A 88 -6.41 -13.96 -19.49
CA ALA A 88 -5.91 -12.63 -19.78
C ALA A 88 -4.88 -12.13 -18.76
N ALA A 89 -5.14 -12.35 -17.46
CA ALA A 89 -4.20 -12.02 -16.40
C ALA A 89 -2.92 -12.88 -16.52
N LEU A 90 -3.07 -14.18 -16.79
CA LEU A 90 -1.94 -15.07 -17.00
C LEU A 90 -1.01 -14.58 -18.11
N ARG A 91 -1.54 -14.12 -19.26
CA ARG A 91 -0.71 -13.57 -20.35
C ARG A 91 0.15 -12.37 -19.91
N ASN A 92 -0.38 -11.51 -19.05
CA ASN A 92 0.38 -10.38 -18.52
C ASN A 92 1.49 -10.86 -17.59
N TRP A 93 1.19 -11.77 -16.68
CA TRP A 93 2.19 -12.36 -15.77
C TRP A 93 3.30 -13.10 -16.52
N VAL A 94 2.96 -13.86 -17.56
CA VAL A 94 3.94 -14.55 -18.41
C VAL A 94 4.87 -13.56 -19.10
N ARG A 95 4.34 -12.44 -19.63
CA ARG A 95 5.15 -11.39 -20.25
C ARG A 95 6.14 -10.81 -19.24
N GLN A 96 5.67 -10.52 -18.03
CA GLN A 96 6.52 -9.93 -17.01
C GLN A 96 7.57 -10.92 -16.48
N ALA A 97 7.20 -12.19 -16.30
CA ALA A 97 8.13 -13.27 -15.91
C ALA A 97 9.26 -13.43 -16.93
N ASN A 98 8.96 -13.39 -18.22
CA ASN A 98 9.98 -13.46 -19.28
C ASN A 98 10.94 -12.26 -19.26
N LEU A 99 10.44 -11.05 -18.96
CA LEU A 99 11.29 -9.87 -18.80
C LEU A 99 12.20 -10.01 -17.57
N ALA A 100 11.66 -10.47 -16.44
CA ALA A 100 12.41 -10.69 -15.22
C ALA A 100 13.53 -11.74 -15.41
N LEU A 101 13.21 -12.87 -16.07
CA LEU A 101 14.19 -13.91 -16.39
C LEU A 101 15.27 -13.43 -17.37
N ALA A 102 14.92 -12.56 -18.33
CA ALA A 102 15.89 -11.98 -19.26
C ALA A 102 16.84 -10.97 -18.59
N GLN A 103 16.38 -10.30 -17.53
CA GLN A 103 17.16 -9.32 -16.78
C GLN A 103 17.99 -9.93 -15.65
N ALA A 104 17.69 -11.16 -15.23
CA ALA A 104 18.45 -11.86 -14.19
C ALA A 104 19.89 -12.11 -14.70
N PRO A 105 20.93 -11.59 -14.02
CA PRO A 105 22.29 -11.81 -14.46
C PRO A 105 22.61 -13.31 -14.38
N ALA A 106 23.16 -13.84 -15.47
CA ALA A 106 23.60 -15.23 -15.59
C ALA A 106 24.62 -15.54 -14.49
N GLY A 107 24.15 -16.10 -13.36
CA GLY A 107 25.02 -16.42 -12.22
C GLY A 107 24.48 -16.10 -10.82
N ILE A 108 23.31 -15.48 -10.64
CA ILE A 108 22.72 -15.38 -9.29
C ILE A 108 22.26 -16.77 -8.86
N VAL A 109 23.11 -17.48 -8.12
CA VAL A 109 22.72 -18.62 -7.30
C VAL A 109 21.71 -18.10 -6.28
N ALA A 110 20.45 -18.50 -6.41
CA ALA A 110 19.45 -18.28 -5.38
C ALA A 110 19.97 -18.94 -4.10
N GLY A 111 20.36 -18.13 -3.11
CA GLY A 111 20.93 -18.61 -1.86
C GLY A 111 19.93 -19.51 -1.15
N GLY A 112 20.29 -20.77 -0.93
CA GLY A 112 19.60 -21.66 0.00
C GLY A 112 19.64 -21.03 1.39
N GLY A 113 18.56 -20.38 1.77
CA GLY A 113 18.51 -19.59 3.01
C GLY A 113 17.29 -18.69 3.09
N GLY A 114 16.10 -19.29 3.09
CA GLY A 114 14.88 -18.77 3.73
C GLY A 114 14.57 -17.28 3.53
N GLY A 115 14.19 -16.88 2.32
CA GLY A 115 13.51 -15.60 2.07
C GLY A 115 13.22 -15.42 0.59
N PRO A 116 11.98 -15.05 0.19
CA PRO A 116 11.67 -14.78 -1.21
C PRO A 116 12.50 -13.59 -1.72
N VAL A 117 13.15 -13.77 -2.87
CA VAL A 117 13.76 -12.66 -3.62
C VAL A 117 12.64 -11.96 -4.37
N PHE A 118 12.16 -10.84 -3.83
CA PHE A 118 11.18 -9.99 -4.48
C PHE A 118 11.82 -9.24 -5.64
N LEU A 119 11.42 -9.57 -6.87
CA LEU A 119 11.65 -8.72 -8.03
C LEU A 119 10.45 -7.76 -8.15
N PRO A 120 10.66 -6.43 -8.19
CA PRO A 120 9.55 -5.49 -8.32
C PRO A 120 8.92 -5.64 -9.71
N LEU A 121 7.66 -6.09 -9.76
CA LEU A 121 6.94 -6.31 -11.02
C LEU A 121 5.59 -5.57 -10.98
N GLY A 122 5.51 -4.46 -11.71
CA GLY A 122 4.33 -3.59 -11.76
C GLY A 122 3.21 -4.17 -12.63
N GLY A 123 2.10 -4.56 -12.01
CA GLY A 123 0.85 -4.92 -12.68
C GLY A 123 0.07 -3.70 -13.14
N GLY A 124 0.07 -3.41 -14.44
CA GLY A 124 -0.80 -2.41 -15.07
C GLY A 124 -1.62 -3.03 -16.20
N ALA A 125 -2.95 -2.99 -16.09
CA ALA A 125 -3.88 -3.34 -17.17
C ALA A 125 -3.88 -2.26 -18.27
N PRO A 126 -3.98 -2.60 -19.57
CA PRO A 126 -4.02 -1.60 -20.63
C PRO A 126 -5.44 -1.05 -20.81
N ALA A 127 -5.61 0.25 -20.59
CA ALA A 127 -6.72 1.03 -21.13
C ALA A 127 -6.39 1.43 -22.58
N GLY A 128 -7.33 1.18 -23.49
CA GLY A 128 -7.22 1.54 -24.90
C GLY A 128 -7.27 3.05 -25.12
N GLY A 129 -6.47 3.53 -26.07
CA GLY A 129 -6.50 4.91 -26.54
C GLY A 129 -5.95 4.96 -27.97
N ALA A 130 -6.83 5.26 -28.92
CA ALA A 130 -6.54 5.43 -30.33
C ALA A 130 -5.61 6.64 -30.57
N LEU A 131 -4.63 6.48 -31.45
CA LEU A 131 -3.91 7.62 -32.03
C LEU A 131 -4.31 7.80 -33.49
N ALA A 132 -4.90 8.97 -33.73
CA ALA A 132 -5.29 9.49 -35.03
C ALA A 132 -4.08 10.00 -35.82
N ALA A 133 -4.27 10.03 -37.12
CA ALA A 133 -3.34 10.41 -38.16
C ALA A 133 -3.04 11.92 -38.24
N ALA A 134 -1.79 12.26 -38.58
CA ALA A 134 -1.33 13.41 -39.37
C ALA A 134 0.21 13.31 -39.42
N GLY A 135 0.95 13.54 -40.50
CA GLY A 135 0.64 13.98 -41.85
C GLY A 135 1.87 13.72 -42.73
N VAL A 136 1.60 13.52 -44.02
CA VAL A 136 2.58 13.23 -45.08
C VAL A 136 3.13 14.55 -45.63
N ALA A 137 4.43 14.57 -45.96
CA ALA A 137 4.97 15.41 -47.03
C ALA A 137 5.97 14.59 -47.88
N PRO A 138 6.06 14.83 -49.20
CA PRO A 138 6.43 13.81 -50.18
C PRO A 138 7.83 14.02 -50.76
N LEU A 139 8.49 12.97 -51.24
CA LEU A 139 9.55 13.11 -52.24
C LEU A 139 9.69 11.85 -53.13
N GLY A 140 9.47 12.06 -54.44
CA GLY A 140 10.24 11.48 -55.54
C GLY A 140 10.23 9.96 -55.78
N ALA A 141 9.49 9.55 -56.82
CA ALA A 141 9.61 8.26 -57.52
C ALA A 141 10.89 8.21 -58.43
N PRO A 142 11.12 7.20 -59.31
CA PRO A 142 10.52 5.87 -59.45
C PRO A 142 11.55 4.72 -59.61
N GLY A 143 11.11 3.46 -59.53
CA GLY A 143 11.74 2.36 -60.29
C GLY A 143 11.82 0.99 -59.61
N GLY A 144 11.02 0.05 -60.13
CA GLY A 144 11.49 -1.30 -60.48
C GLY A 144 11.46 -2.41 -59.41
N GLY A 145 10.83 -3.53 -59.77
CA GLY A 145 11.45 -4.84 -59.57
C GLY A 145 10.83 -5.76 -58.51
N LEU A 146 9.97 -6.67 -58.99
CA LEU A 146 9.70 -7.96 -58.37
C LEU A 146 10.99 -8.80 -58.27
N GLY A 147 11.17 -9.57 -57.18
CA GLY A 147 12.04 -10.74 -57.20
C GLY A 147 12.80 -11.06 -55.90
N ALA A 148 12.27 -12.06 -55.19
CA ALA A 148 12.99 -13.12 -54.45
C ALA A 148 14.04 -12.75 -53.38
N LEU A 149 13.81 -13.25 -52.15
CA LEU A 149 14.58 -14.41 -51.69
C LEU A 149 13.86 -15.15 -50.57
N ALA A 150 13.61 -16.43 -50.82
CA ALA A 150 13.27 -17.43 -49.83
C ALA A 150 14.55 -18.02 -49.20
N ALA A 151 14.34 -18.69 -48.06
CA ALA A 151 15.15 -19.76 -47.47
C ALA A 151 16.20 -19.39 -46.40
N ALA A 152 15.93 -19.87 -45.18
CA ALA A 152 16.80 -20.53 -44.19
C ALA A 152 16.14 -20.28 -42.82
N LEU A 153 15.53 -21.21 -42.07
CA LEU A 153 15.63 -22.65 -41.81
C LEU A 153 14.21 -23.08 -41.33
N GLY A 154 13.64 -24.27 -41.44
CA GLY A 154 14.25 -25.60 -41.47
C GLY A 154 13.53 -26.61 -40.54
N VAL A 155 12.18 -26.76 -40.65
CA VAL A 155 11.38 -28.04 -40.55
C VAL A 155 11.26 -28.75 -39.16
N PRO A 156 10.24 -29.61 -38.83
CA PRO A 156 8.77 -29.61 -39.01
C PRO A 156 7.93 -30.02 -37.75
N GLY A 157 6.60 -29.85 -37.79
CA GLY A 157 5.66 -30.62 -36.95
C GLY A 157 4.20 -30.14 -37.05
N ALA A 158 3.31 -30.97 -37.60
CA ALA A 158 1.98 -30.64 -38.15
C ALA A 158 0.91 -30.12 -37.16
N PRO A 159 -0.10 -29.34 -37.62
CA PRO A 159 -1.25 -28.95 -36.81
C PRO A 159 -2.32 -30.05 -36.77
N VAL A 160 -2.71 -30.47 -35.56
CA VAL A 160 -3.97 -31.20 -35.33
C VAL A 160 -5.09 -30.16 -35.17
N ALA A 161 -6.05 -30.19 -36.09
CA ALA A 161 -7.30 -29.47 -35.97
C ALA A 161 -8.11 -30.04 -34.80
N VAL A 162 -8.52 -29.19 -33.85
CA VAL A 162 -9.54 -29.54 -32.86
C VAL A 162 -10.69 -28.54 -33.01
N ALA A 163 -11.87 -29.13 -33.22
CA ALA A 163 -13.13 -28.47 -33.44
C ALA A 163 -13.57 -27.60 -32.27
N ALA A 164 -14.24 -26.49 -32.60
CA ALA A 164 -14.96 -25.66 -31.65
C ALA A 164 -16.22 -26.39 -31.14
N PRO A 165 -16.51 -26.39 -29.84
CA PRO A 165 -17.86 -26.66 -29.35
C PRO A 165 -18.69 -25.38 -29.26
N ALA A 166 -19.96 -25.59 -29.56
CA ALA A 166 -21.02 -24.63 -29.75
C ALA A 166 -21.33 -23.76 -28.52
N ALA A 167 -21.83 -22.56 -28.82
CA ALA A 167 -22.44 -21.63 -27.88
C ALA A 167 -23.68 -22.25 -27.21
N ALA A 168 -23.77 -22.11 -25.88
CA ALA A 168 -24.98 -22.40 -25.13
C ALA A 168 -25.24 -21.30 -24.10
N GLY A 169 -26.39 -20.63 -24.28
CA GLY A 169 -27.30 -20.19 -23.22
C GLY A 169 -26.80 -19.17 -22.19
N GLY A 170 -27.01 -17.89 -22.47
CA GLY A 170 -27.00 -16.85 -21.44
C GLY A 170 -28.19 -16.97 -20.50
N LEU A 171 -27.93 -16.96 -19.19
CA LEU A 171 -28.92 -16.73 -18.14
C LEU A 171 -28.70 -15.32 -17.57
N ALA A 172 -29.76 -14.53 -17.57
CA ALA A 172 -29.78 -13.16 -17.06
C ALA A 172 -29.55 -13.14 -15.53
N PRO A 173 -28.79 -12.18 -14.99
CA PRO A 173 -28.63 -12.05 -13.54
C PRO A 173 -29.91 -11.50 -12.90
N ALA A 174 -30.30 -12.16 -11.80
CA ALA A 174 -31.42 -11.77 -10.95
C ALA A 174 -31.16 -10.41 -10.26
N ALA A 175 -32.22 -9.60 -10.15
CA ALA A 175 -32.19 -8.29 -9.51
C ALA A 175 -31.86 -8.38 -8.01
N PRO A 176 -31.06 -7.45 -7.45
CA PRO A 176 -30.77 -7.41 -6.03
C PRO A 176 -32.01 -6.94 -5.21
N PRO A 177 -32.21 -7.45 -3.99
CA PRO A 177 -33.30 -7.00 -3.12
C PRO A 177 -33.06 -5.58 -2.58
N ALA A 178 -34.16 -4.85 -2.41
CA ALA A 178 -34.19 -3.46 -1.95
C ALA A 178 -33.59 -3.27 -0.55
N ALA A 179 -32.85 -2.18 -0.38
CA ALA A 179 -32.25 -1.77 0.90
C ALA A 179 -33.31 -1.40 1.96
N PRO A 180 -33.12 -1.77 3.23
CA PRO A 180 -34.01 -1.37 4.32
C PRO A 180 -33.88 0.12 4.68
N ALA A 181 -35.00 0.73 5.06
CA ALA A 181 -35.12 2.15 5.42
C ALA A 181 -34.29 2.54 6.66
N PRO A 182 -33.77 3.78 6.73
CA PRO A 182 -32.99 4.25 7.88
C PRO A 182 -33.85 4.49 9.13
N LEU A 183 -33.31 4.08 10.29
CA LEU A 183 -33.90 4.33 11.61
C LEU A 183 -33.81 5.82 12.00
N PRO A 184 -34.79 6.35 12.77
CA PRO A 184 -34.76 7.72 13.28
C PRO A 184 -33.73 7.89 14.42
N PRO A 185 -33.14 9.10 14.59
CA PRO A 185 -32.17 9.36 15.66
C PRO A 185 -32.84 9.43 17.04
N PRO A 186 -32.12 9.05 18.12
CA PRO A 186 -32.65 9.12 19.48
C PRO A 186 -32.75 10.57 19.98
N ALA A 187 -33.83 10.84 20.70
CA ALA A 187 -34.14 12.13 21.32
C ALA A 187 -33.09 12.54 22.37
N ALA A 188 -32.66 13.79 22.30
CA ALA A 188 -31.74 14.40 23.25
C ALA A 188 -32.41 14.58 24.63
N VAL A 189 -31.84 13.95 25.66
CA VAL A 189 -32.18 14.20 27.05
C VAL A 189 -31.34 15.39 27.53
N GLY A 190 -32.02 16.49 27.84
CA GLY A 190 -31.43 17.68 28.45
C GLY A 190 -31.07 17.44 29.91
N GLY A 191 -29.87 17.86 30.30
CA GLY A 191 -29.41 17.93 31.68
C GLY A 191 -28.57 19.19 31.85
N GLY A 192 -29.16 20.21 32.49
CA GLY A 192 -28.49 21.45 32.84
C GLY A 192 -27.52 21.26 34.01
N GLY A 193 -26.48 22.09 34.03
CA GLY A 193 -25.53 22.19 35.13
C GLY A 193 -24.83 23.54 35.10
N ALA A 194 -25.12 24.36 36.09
CA ALA A 194 -24.66 25.74 36.26
C ALA A 194 -23.23 25.83 36.84
N GLY A 195 -22.59 26.98 36.58
CA GLY A 195 -21.36 27.46 37.23
C GLY A 195 -20.42 28.06 36.18
N GLY A 196 -20.03 29.33 36.18
CA GLY A 196 -20.03 30.35 37.24
C GLY A 196 -18.65 31.00 37.27
N GLY A 197 -18.52 32.17 36.65
CA GLY A 197 -17.53 33.21 37.00
C GLY A 197 -16.08 33.03 36.57
N LEU A 198 -15.62 33.87 35.64
CA LEU A 198 -14.61 34.92 35.90
C LEU A 198 -14.34 35.66 34.58
N GLY A 199 -15.01 36.80 34.43
CA GLY A 199 -14.73 37.76 33.38
C GLY A 199 -13.75 38.84 33.84
N ALA A 200 -13.20 39.51 32.83
CA ALA A 200 -12.73 40.89 32.83
C ALA A 200 -11.33 41.18 33.36
N LEU A 201 -10.34 41.13 32.45
CA LEU A 201 -9.31 42.17 32.35
C LEU A 201 -8.58 42.13 31.01
N ALA A 202 -9.03 42.94 30.04
CA ALA A 202 -8.23 43.56 28.97
C ALA A 202 -9.15 44.17 27.90
N ALA A 203 -9.84 45.24 28.25
CA ALA A 203 -10.51 46.12 27.28
C ALA A 203 -10.06 47.55 27.55
N ALA A 204 -8.91 47.93 27.00
CA ALA A 204 -8.53 49.32 26.79
C ALA A 204 -7.25 49.35 25.95
N LEU A 205 -7.39 49.55 24.64
CA LEU A 205 -6.54 50.41 23.82
C LEU A 205 -7.16 50.48 22.41
N GLY A 206 -7.72 51.65 22.09
CA GLY A 206 -8.52 51.88 20.90
C GLY A 206 -7.71 51.90 19.62
N VAL A 207 -7.79 50.81 18.85
CA VAL A 207 -7.36 50.76 17.46
C VAL A 207 -8.57 50.94 16.55
N VAL A 208 -8.47 51.93 15.67
CA VAL A 208 -9.45 52.30 14.65
C VAL A 208 -9.62 51.14 13.65
N PRO A 209 -10.85 50.66 13.35
CA PRO A 209 -11.04 49.59 12.37
C PRO A 209 -10.96 50.18 10.95
N GLY A 210 -9.86 49.90 10.26
CA GLY A 210 -9.76 50.03 8.82
C GLY A 210 -10.49 48.88 8.13
N ALA A 211 -11.50 49.21 7.33
CA ALA A 211 -12.06 48.47 6.21
C ALA A 211 -11.98 46.92 6.24
N GLY A 212 -13.09 46.30 6.69
CA GLY A 212 -13.71 45.23 5.91
C GLY A 212 -13.17 43.81 6.02
N ALA A 213 -12.75 43.35 7.21
CA ALA A 213 -12.78 41.91 7.50
C ALA A 213 -14.20 41.57 7.99
N ALA A 214 -15.07 41.16 7.07
CA ALA A 214 -16.35 40.58 7.42
C ALA A 214 -16.08 39.33 8.28
N ALA A 215 -16.25 39.47 9.59
CA ALA A 215 -16.40 38.35 10.49
C ALA A 215 -17.67 37.61 10.09
N ALA A 216 -17.53 36.61 9.22
CA ALA A 216 -18.59 35.71 8.78
C ALA A 216 -18.98 34.79 9.94
N GLY A 217 -19.73 35.33 10.90
CA GLY A 217 -20.45 34.57 11.91
C GLY A 217 -21.52 33.72 11.23
N SER A 218 -21.22 32.42 11.10
CA SER A 218 -22.14 31.27 10.96
C SER A 218 -23.53 31.54 10.36
N THR A 219 -23.61 31.72 9.04
CA THR A 219 -24.84 31.38 8.30
C THR A 219 -24.92 29.86 8.12
N GLY A 220 -25.27 29.11 9.16
CA GLY A 220 -25.78 27.71 9.12
C GLY A 220 -25.06 26.65 8.25
N GLY A 221 -23.87 26.92 7.71
CA GLY A 221 -23.15 26.03 6.80
C GLY A 221 -22.35 24.97 7.55
N ASP A 222 -22.13 23.83 6.90
CA ASP A 222 -21.23 22.79 7.41
C ASP A 222 -19.79 23.34 7.47
N ALA A 223 -19.14 23.23 8.63
CA ALA A 223 -17.75 23.65 8.86
C ALA A 223 -16.71 22.97 7.93
N ARG A 224 -17.13 21.94 7.18
CA ARG A 224 -16.32 21.25 6.16
C ARG A 224 -16.32 21.95 4.80
N THR A 225 -17.17 22.95 4.60
CA THR A 225 -17.36 23.62 3.31
C THR A 225 -16.96 25.09 3.39
N VAL A 226 -16.34 25.60 2.33
CA VAL A 226 -16.13 27.05 2.16
C VAL A 226 -17.01 27.59 1.04
N ALA A 227 -17.19 28.91 1.01
CA ALA A 227 -17.95 29.55 -0.06
C ALA A 227 -17.28 29.29 -1.42
N ILE A 228 -18.08 28.93 -2.42
CA ILE A 228 -17.59 28.68 -3.78
C ILE A 228 -17.14 30.01 -4.41
N SER A 229 -15.92 30.03 -4.92
CA SER A 229 -15.35 31.10 -5.76
C SER A 229 -15.31 30.65 -7.22
N THR A 230 -15.47 31.61 -8.12
CA THR A 230 -15.34 31.43 -9.57
C THR A 230 -14.26 32.35 -10.09
N ASP A 231 -13.51 31.90 -11.09
CA ASP A 231 -12.55 32.74 -11.80
C ASP A 231 -13.26 33.77 -12.72
N THR A 232 -12.46 34.55 -13.45
CA THR A 232 -12.95 35.54 -14.42
C THR A 232 -13.71 34.93 -15.60
N GLU A 233 -13.54 33.63 -15.85
CA GLU A 233 -14.21 32.88 -16.91
C GLU A 233 -15.51 32.23 -16.41
N GLY A 234 -15.81 32.36 -15.11
CA GLY A 234 -16.96 31.75 -14.47
C GLY A 234 -16.75 30.27 -14.10
N ASN A 235 -15.55 29.73 -14.26
CA ASN A 235 -15.23 28.37 -13.84
C ASN A 235 -14.99 28.32 -12.33
N ARG A 236 -15.35 27.20 -11.69
CA ARG A 236 -15.05 26.98 -10.28
C ARG A 236 -13.54 26.86 -10.09
N TYR A 237 -12.96 27.84 -9.39
CA TYR A 237 -11.54 27.88 -9.12
C TYR A 237 -11.26 28.73 -7.88
N ARG A 238 -10.29 28.27 -7.09
CA ARG A 238 -9.75 29.00 -5.95
C ARG A 238 -8.26 28.76 -5.89
N GLU A 239 -7.48 29.82 -5.69
CA GLU A 239 -6.04 29.68 -5.55
C GLU A 239 -5.70 28.90 -4.26
N PHE A 240 -4.68 28.05 -4.31
CA PHE A 240 -4.41 27.10 -3.23
C PHE A 240 -4.08 27.80 -1.90
N ARG A 241 -3.23 28.83 -1.92
CA ARG A 241 -2.89 29.61 -0.72
C ARG A 241 -4.13 30.29 -0.14
N GLU A 242 -5.00 30.87 -0.95
CA GLU A 242 -6.27 31.45 -0.49
C GLU A 242 -7.16 30.38 0.17
N GLY A 243 -7.30 29.21 -0.46
CA GLY A 243 -8.10 28.11 0.10
C GLY A 243 -7.57 27.60 1.45
N ILE A 244 -6.25 27.47 1.59
CA ILE A 244 -5.63 27.08 2.87
C ILE A 244 -5.81 28.16 3.94
N GLN A 245 -5.81 29.45 3.59
CA GLN A 245 -6.04 30.54 4.55
C GLN A 245 -7.47 30.55 5.12
N LEU A 246 -8.44 30.00 4.37
CA LEU A 246 -9.82 29.83 4.84
C LEU A 246 -10.02 28.59 5.71
N CYS A 247 -9.12 27.61 5.63
CA CYS A 247 -9.21 26.41 6.43
C CYS A 247 -8.97 26.73 7.91
N HIS A 248 -9.94 26.39 8.76
CA HIS A 248 -9.84 26.59 10.20
C HIS A 248 -10.41 25.40 10.96
N GLU A 249 -9.69 25.00 11.99
CA GLU A 249 -10.04 23.83 12.75
C GLU A 249 -11.25 24.12 13.66
N THR A 250 -12.38 23.44 13.41
CA THR A 250 -13.58 23.50 14.25
C THR A 250 -13.67 22.25 15.12
N PRO A 251 -13.86 22.33 16.45
CA PRO A 251 -13.94 21.14 17.30
C PRO A 251 -15.20 20.32 16.99
N PHE A 252 -15.02 19.00 16.78
CA PHE A 252 -16.11 18.03 16.66
C PHE A 252 -16.11 17.10 17.88
N ALA A 253 -17.28 16.88 18.48
CA ALA A 253 -17.42 15.98 19.62
C ALA A 253 -17.24 14.49 19.23
N ASP A 254 -17.51 14.16 17.98
CA ASP A 254 -17.52 12.81 17.41
C ASP A 254 -16.35 12.54 16.44
N TRP A 255 -15.21 13.21 16.65
CA TRP A 255 -14.04 13.02 15.79
C TRP A 255 -13.48 11.59 15.86
N VAL A 256 -13.41 10.90 14.72
CA VAL A 256 -13.13 9.45 14.64
C VAL A 256 -11.65 9.10 14.84
N LEU A 257 -10.73 10.03 14.54
CA LEU A 257 -9.30 9.76 14.55
C LEU A 257 -8.65 10.14 15.88
N LYS A 258 -7.75 9.29 16.39
CA LYS A 258 -6.99 9.57 17.61
C LYS A 258 -5.84 10.55 17.36
N GLY A 259 -5.51 11.34 18.37
CA GLY A 259 -4.42 12.32 18.33
C GLY A 259 -4.85 13.67 17.71
N PRO A 260 -3.92 14.63 17.63
CA PRO A 260 -4.21 15.96 17.13
C PRO A 260 -4.54 15.94 15.64
N ARG A 261 -5.33 16.93 15.18
CA ARG A 261 -5.53 17.18 13.76
C ARG A 261 -4.32 17.90 13.18
N THR A 262 -3.91 17.50 11.99
CA THR A 262 -2.66 17.92 11.37
C THR A 262 -2.84 18.47 9.98
N THR A 263 -4.00 18.24 9.36
CA THR A 263 -4.25 18.65 7.97
C THR A 263 -4.09 20.15 7.75
N ALA A 264 -4.49 20.98 8.72
CA ALA A 264 -4.26 22.44 8.65
C ALA A 264 -2.76 22.78 8.62
N HIS A 265 -1.93 22.06 9.38
CA HIS A 265 -0.47 22.22 9.33
C HIS A 265 0.09 21.78 7.98
N VAL A 266 -0.34 20.61 7.47
CA VAL A 266 0.05 20.10 6.15
C VAL A 266 -0.28 21.12 5.05
N GLY A 267 -1.48 21.68 5.04
CA GLY A 267 -1.87 22.72 4.08
C GLY A 267 -0.96 23.95 4.12
N ARG A 268 -0.64 24.46 5.33
CA ARG A 268 0.25 25.62 5.52
C ARG A 268 1.69 25.32 5.11
N PHE A 269 2.18 24.11 5.33
CA PHE A 269 3.47 23.65 4.84
C PHE A 269 3.50 23.64 3.30
N LEU A 270 2.50 23.03 2.66
CA LEU A 270 2.42 22.94 1.20
C LEU A 270 2.31 24.32 0.54
N MET A 271 1.69 25.30 1.22
CA MET A 271 1.58 26.69 0.79
C MET A 271 2.95 27.38 0.60
N GLN A 272 4.02 26.88 1.23
CA GLN A 272 5.38 27.40 1.03
C GLN A 272 5.91 27.15 -0.40
N PHE A 273 5.35 26.14 -1.10
CA PHE A 273 5.74 25.75 -2.45
C PHE A 273 4.76 26.25 -3.52
N SER A 274 3.84 27.14 -3.16
CA SER A 274 2.69 27.60 -3.95
C SER A 274 1.65 26.53 -4.26
N THR A 275 2.04 25.30 -4.65
CA THR A 275 1.10 24.18 -4.88
C THR A 275 1.62 22.85 -4.33
N PRO A 276 0.73 21.92 -3.97
CA PRO A 276 1.13 20.57 -3.56
C PRO A 276 1.96 19.81 -4.61
N LEU A 277 1.66 19.97 -5.90
CA LEU A 277 2.42 19.31 -6.98
C LEU A 277 3.83 19.87 -7.14
N LEU A 278 4.04 21.17 -6.85
CA LEU A 278 5.38 21.74 -6.79
C LEU A 278 6.18 21.18 -5.60
N ARG A 279 5.54 20.99 -4.44
CA ARG A 279 6.17 20.25 -3.33
C ARG A 279 6.59 18.85 -3.78
N HIS A 280 5.72 18.10 -4.45
CA HIS A 280 6.04 16.75 -4.95
C HIS A 280 7.27 16.75 -5.87
N THR A 281 7.34 17.68 -6.82
CA THR A 281 8.49 17.79 -7.74
C THR A 281 9.80 18.05 -6.97
N LYS A 282 9.76 18.94 -5.97
CA LYS A 282 10.90 19.21 -5.10
C LYS A 282 11.28 17.98 -4.26
N TRP A 283 10.30 17.37 -3.59
CA TRP A 283 10.48 16.18 -2.76
C TRP A 283 11.14 15.05 -3.56
N LYS A 284 10.66 14.77 -4.77
CA LYS A 284 11.22 13.77 -5.67
C LYS A 284 12.70 14.02 -5.96
N THR A 285 13.09 15.28 -6.13
CA THR A 285 14.48 15.69 -6.36
C THR A 285 15.34 15.49 -5.10
N GLU A 286 14.79 15.78 -3.92
CA GLU A 286 15.46 15.60 -2.62
C GLU A 286 15.70 14.11 -2.31
N VAL A 287 14.68 13.26 -2.49
CA VAL A 287 14.76 11.82 -2.14
C VAL A 287 15.52 10.96 -3.15
N LYS A 288 15.74 11.49 -4.37
CA LYS A 288 16.47 10.84 -5.47
C LYS A 288 15.95 9.43 -5.82
N LEU A 289 14.62 9.26 -5.78
CA LEU A 289 13.95 8.01 -6.15
C LEU A 289 13.56 8.01 -7.63
N PRO A 290 13.54 6.83 -8.28
CA PRO A 290 13.08 6.72 -9.66
C PRO A 290 11.56 6.96 -9.75
N HIS A 291 11.08 7.36 -10.92
CA HIS A 291 9.68 7.81 -11.09
C HIS A 291 8.65 6.69 -10.89
N ASP A 292 9.03 5.46 -11.22
CA ASP A 292 8.24 4.24 -11.07
C ASP A 292 8.19 3.72 -9.63
N HIS A 293 8.91 4.35 -8.71
CA HIS A 293 8.88 3.96 -7.31
C HIS A 293 7.49 4.18 -6.70
N ARG A 294 6.94 3.16 -6.03
CA ARG A 294 5.61 3.20 -5.41
C ARG A 294 5.38 4.46 -4.56
N ASP A 295 6.32 4.79 -3.68
CA ASP A 295 6.17 5.95 -2.80
C ASP A 295 6.19 7.29 -3.56
N VAL A 296 6.84 7.36 -4.73
CA VAL A 296 6.79 8.54 -5.59
C VAL A 296 5.39 8.70 -6.18
N THR A 297 4.83 7.63 -6.72
CA THR A 297 3.45 7.65 -7.25
C THR A 297 2.41 7.95 -6.17
N MET A 298 2.61 7.43 -4.95
CA MET A 298 1.73 7.69 -3.82
C MET A 298 1.83 9.15 -3.36
N HIS A 299 3.04 9.69 -3.22
CA HIS A 299 3.22 11.10 -2.86
C HIS A 299 2.59 12.04 -3.90
N GLU A 300 2.73 11.74 -5.20
CA GLU A 300 2.07 12.50 -6.26
C GLU A 300 0.54 12.47 -6.10
N PHE A 301 -0.01 11.28 -5.88
CA PHE A 301 -1.44 11.07 -5.68
C PHE A 301 -1.98 11.86 -4.48
N LEU A 302 -1.31 11.80 -3.33
CA LEU A 302 -1.73 12.52 -2.11
C LEU A 302 -1.69 14.04 -2.31
N CYS A 303 -0.63 14.57 -2.94
CA CYS A 303 -0.54 15.99 -3.27
C CYS A 303 -1.65 16.42 -4.23
N LYS A 304 -1.93 15.61 -5.27
CA LYS A 304 -3.00 15.88 -6.23
C LYS A 304 -4.38 15.86 -5.57
N ALA A 305 -4.63 14.91 -4.67
CA ALA A 305 -5.88 14.83 -3.91
C ALA A 305 -6.11 16.11 -3.09
N ILE A 306 -5.11 16.54 -2.32
CA ILE A 306 -5.18 17.79 -1.54
C ILE A 306 -5.41 19.01 -2.45
N GLN A 307 -4.70 19.07 -3.59
CA GLN A 307 -4.84 20.20 -4.50
C GLN A 307 -6.25 20.29 -5.09
N VAL A 308 -6.82 19.17 -5.57
CA VAL A 308 -8.18 19.15 -6.13
C VAL A 308 -9.21 19.52 -5.06
N ALA A 309 -9.06 19.01 -3.83
CA ALA A 309 -9.95 19.33 -2.71
C ALA A 309 -10.05 20.83 -2.42
N VAL A 310 -8.92 21.52 -2.46
CA VAL A 310 -8.82 22.93 -2.07
C VAL A 310 -9.13 23.85 -3.26
N VAL A 311 -8.64 23.53 -4.45
CA VAL A 311 -8.73 24.40 -5.63
C VAL A 311 -10.05 24.22 -6.37
N TYR A 312 -10.45 22.97 -6.63
CA TYR A 312 -11.63 22.64 -7.42
C TYR A 312 -12.85 22.44 -6.53
N ASP A 313 -12.78 21.54 -5.55
CA ASP A 313 -13.92 21.27 -4.66
C ASP A 313 -14.14 22.38 -3.62
N GLN A 314 -13.10 23.16 -3.33
CA GLN A 314 -13.09 24.26 -2.36
C GLN A 314 -13.64 23.81 -1.00
N LEU A 315 -12.98 22.81 -0.42
CA LEU A 315 -13.33 22.24 0.87
C LEU A 315 -12.41 22.74 1.99
N ASP A 316 -12.94 22.81 3.21
CA ASP A 316 -12.10 22.95 4.41
C ASP A 316 -11.55 21.58 4.81
N ILE A 317 -10.36 21.27 4.29
CA ILE A 317 -9.70 20.00 4.54
C ILE A 317 -9.33 19.79 6.01
N SER A 318 -9.27 20.84 6.84
CA SER A 318 -8.92 20.72 8.27
C SER A 318 -10.01 20.05 9.10
N ASN A 319 -11.25 20.07 8.60
CA ASN A 319 -12.43 19.53 9.26
C ASN A 319 -12.91 18.19 8.65
N LEU A 320 -12.18 17.65 7.67
CA LEU A 320 -12.50 16.41 6.96
C LEU A 320 -11.64 15.24 7.44
N ALA A 321 -12.27 14.22 8.04
CA ALA A 321 -11.56 13.04 8.54
C ALA A 321 -10.82 12.25 7.44
N CYS A 322 -11.37 12.20 6.22
CA CYS A 322 -10.68 11.56 5.09
C CYS A 322 -9.41 12.30 4.69
N TYR A 323 -9.39 13.63 4.74
CA TYR A 323 -8.20 14.43 4.47
C TYR A 323 -7.20 14.40 5.61
N GLU A 324 -7.64 14.16 6.84
CA GLU A 324 -6.73 13.86 7.94
C GLU A 324 -5.98 12.54 7.74
N LEU A 325 -6.62 11.50 7.19
CA LEU A 325 -5.91 10.27 6.79
C LEU A 325 -4.90 10.54 5.67
N ILE A 326 -5.30 11.29 4.62
CA ILE A 326 -4.42 11.67 3.51
C ILE A 326 -3.22 12.50 4.01
N GLY A 327 -3.47 13.50 4.87
CA GLY A 327 -2.44 14.35 5.45
C GLY A 327 -1.48 13.58 6.36
N ARG A 328 -1.98 12.60 7.12
CA ARG A 328 -1.13 11.71 7.93
C ARG A 328 -0.30 10.77 7.08
N GLU A 329 -0.85 10.21 6.00
CA GLU A 329 -0.08 9.35 5.09
C GLU A 329 1.03 10.15 4.38
N LEU A 330 0.74 11.38 3.96
CA LEU A 330 1.74 12.27 3.38
C LEU A 330 2.88 12.55 4.38
N GLN A 331 2.53 12.84 5.64
CA GLN A 331 3.49 13.03 6.71
C GLN A 331 4.34 11.78 7.00
N VAL A 332 3.74 10.58 6.99
CA VAL A 332 4.46 9.31 7.14
C VAL A 332 5.45 9.08 6.00
N LEU A 333 5.06 9.38 4.75
CA LEU A 333 5.95 9.28 3.59
C LEU A 333 7.10 10.28 3.68
N GLU A 334 6.82 11.53 4.03
CA GLU A 334 7.83 12.58 4.22
C GLU A 334 8.84 12.21 5.32
N GLU A 335 8.36 11.72 6.47
CA GLU A 335 9.21 11.31 7.58
C GLU A 335 10.04 10.05 7.24
N ARG A 336 9.49 9.09 6.49
CA ARG A 336 10.21 7.88 6.04
C ARG A 336 11.49 8.21 5.26
N TYR A 337 11.50 9.33 4.55
CA TYR A 337 12.64 9.79 3.76
C TYR A 337 13.31 11.04 4.34
N ALA A 338 13.00 11.43 5.58
CA ALA A 338 13.53 12.63 6.21
C ALA A 338 15.07 12.65 6.23
N ASP A 339 15.71 11.52 6.51
CA ASP A 339 17.18 11.39 6.52
C ASP A 339 17.79 11.67 5.14
N ARG A 340 17.10 11.30 4.06
CA ARG A 340 17.58 11.60 2.69
C ARG A 340 17.39 13.07 2.33
N ILE A 341 16.30 13.68 2.80
CA ILE A 341 15.97 15.09 2.56
C ILE A 341 16.92 16.01 3.31
N LEU A 342 17.24 15.66 4.57
CA LEU A 342 18.14 16.44 5.42
C LEU A 342 19.61 16.26 5.05
N GLY A 343 19.94 15.21 4.28
CA GLY A 343 21.31 14.86 3.94
C GLY A 343 22.10 14.31 5.12
N ASN A 344 23.20 13.60 4.84
CA ASN A 344 24.18 13.21 5.85
C ASN A 344 25.16 14.35 6.19
N ASP A 345 24.95 15.56 5.66
CA ASP A 345 25.81 16.70 5.95
C ASP A 345 25.38 17.33 7.28
N ASP A 346 25.98 16.80 8.36
CA ASP A 346 25.78 17.27 9.74
C ASP A 346 25.92 18.80 9.88
N GLY A 347 26.73 19.45 9.03
CA GLY A 347 26.97 20.89 9.06
C GLY A 347 25.75 21.76 8.70
N ASP A 348 24.90 21.32 7.78
CA ASP A 348 23.69 22.09 7.41
C ASP A 348 22.61 21.97 8.49
N ARG A 349 22.54 20.82 9.17
CA ARG A 349 21.65 20.61 10.31
C ARG A 349 22.01 21.52 11.49
N GLU A 350 23.30 21.62 11.82
CA GLU A 350 23.77 22.49 12.90
C GLU A 350 23.51 23.98 12.58
N ARG A 351 23.68 24.39 11.31
CA ARG A 351 23.35 25.74 10.86
C ARG A 351 21.84 26.04 10.93
N SER A 352 20.99 25.07 10.60
CA SER A 352 19.53 25.21 10.73
C SER A 352 19.15 25.49 12.19
N ILE A 353 19.65 24.66 13.11
CA ILE A 353 19.44 24.80 14.55
C ILE A 353 19.93 26.17 15.06
N LEU A 354 21.13 26.60 14.64
CA LEU A 354 21.73 27.85 15.10
C LEU A 354 21.02 29.11 14.56
N THR A 355 20.48 29.05 13.34
CA THR A 355 19.83 30.21 12.73
C THR A 355 18.36 30.33 13.11
N SER A 356 17.74 29.27 13.62
CA SER A 356 16.30 29.21 13.90
C SER A 356 15.41 29.56 12.69
N ILE A 357 15.98 29.65 11.49
CA ILE A 357 15.26 29.77 10.22
C ILE A 357 15.06 28.34 9.71
N ASP A 358 14.37 27.54 10.51
CA ASP A 358 13.96 26.21 10.11
C ASP A 358 12.77 26.38 9.16
N MET A 359 13.08 26.60 7.88
CA MET A 359 12.14 26.18 6.84
C MET A 359 12.09 24.66 6.95
N SER A 360 11.20 24.15 7.81
CA SER A 360 10.98 22.72 8.00
C SER A 360 11.00 22.07 6.64
N THR A 361 11.99 21.22 6.37
CA THR A 361 12.11 20.56 5.06
C THR A 361 11.10 19.41 4.97
N THR A 362 10.63 18.92 6.12
CA THR A 362 9.68 17.82 6.25
C THR A 362 8.29 18.36 6.62
N CYS A 363 7.23 17.73 6.11
CA CYS A 363 5.83 18.13 6.32
C CYS A 363 5.27 17.77 7.73
N MET A 364 6.11 17.36 8.68
CA MET A 364 5.67 16.65 9.88
C MET A 364 5.24 17.61 11.00
N ALA A 365 3.95 17.61 11.35
CA ALA A 365 3.37 18.46 12.38
C ALA A 365 3.97 18.19 13.78
N PRO A 366 4.45 19.22 14.50
CA PRO A 366 5.03 19.05 15.85
C PRO A 366 4.08 18.39 16.87
N PRO A 367 2.79 18.77 16.97
CA PRO A 367 1.87 18.12 17.91
C PRO A 367 1.71 16.62 17.64
N LEU A 368 1.82 16.19 16.38
CA LEU A 368 1.74 14.78 16.04
C LEU A 368 3.01 14.04 16.44
N LYS A 369 4.20 14.65 16.28
CA LYS A 369 5.45 14.08 16.78
C LYS A 369 5.39 13.85 18.30
N GLU A 370 4.91 14.83 19.04
CA GLU A 370 4.72 14.72 20.50
C GLU A 370 3.73 13.62 20.87
N PHE A 371 2.59 13.57 20.19
CA PHE A 371 1.59 12.51 20.40
C PHE A 371 2.17 11.12 20.14
N LEU A 372 2.89 10.92 19.03
CA LEU A 372 3.52 9.64 18.68
C LEU A 372 4.60 9.24 19.69
N ALA A 373 5.44 10.18 20.12
CA ALA A 373 6.44 9.93 21.15
C ALA A 373 5.79 9.47 22.47
N ASN A 374 4.69 10.10 22.87
CA ASN A 374 3.94 9.72 24.07
C ASN A 374 3.29 8.34 23.95
N GLU A 375 2.69 8.00 22.80
CA GLU A 375 2.12 6.67 22.58
C GLU A 375 3.21 5.59 22.58
N GLN A 376 4.35 5.84 21.95
CA GLN A 376 5.49 4.91 21.96
C GLN A 376 6.04 4.70 23.38
N GLN A 377 6.11 5.76 24.20
CA GLN A 377 6.49 5.64 25.61
C GLN A 377 5.49 4.78 26.41
N LYS A 378 4.18 4.94 26.17
CA LYS A 378 3.15 4.10 26.83
C LYS A 378 3.28 2.63 26.42
N GLU A 379 3.48 2.33 25.14
CA GLU A 379 3.65 0.96 24.66
C GLU A 379 4.90 0.29 25.24
N THR A 380 6.02 1.01 25.27
CA THR A 380 7.26 0.49 25.86
C THR A 380 7.14 0.27 27.36
N ALA A 381 6.45 1.16 28.10
CA ALA A 381 6.14 0.97 29.51
C ALA A 381 5.28 -0.28 29.73
N TRP A 382 4.21 -0.44 28.94
CA TRP A 382 3.34 -1.61 29.01
C TRP A 382 4.08 -2.93 28.71
N MET A 383 4.97 -2.94 27.72
CA MET A 383 5.80 -4.11 27.41
C MET A 383 6.77 -4.46 28.53
N LYS A 384 7.34 -3.45 29.20
CA LYS A 384 8.19 -3.64 30.39
C LYS A 384 7.39 -4.22 31.55
N GLU A 385 6.20 -3.70 31.83
CA GLU A 385 5.31 -4.23 32.87
C GLU A 385 4.90 -5.68 32.58
N ARG A 386 4.57 -5.99 31.32
CA ARG A 386 4.23 -7.34 30.89
C ARG A 386 5.41 -8.30 31.03
N ARG A 387 6.65 -7.83 30.80
CA ARG A 387 7.87 -8.62 31.04
C ARG A 387 8.07 -8.85 32.54
N LYS A 388 7.98 -7.79 33.36
CA LYS A 388 8.08 -7.87 34.82
C LYS A 388 7.06 -8.83 35.42
N ALA A 389 5.80 -8.76 34.98
CA ALA A 389 4.75 -9.68 35.43
C ALA A 389 5.02 -11.15 35.06
N ARG A 390 5.70 -11.42 33.93
CA ARG A 390 6.13 -12.79 33.59
C ARG A 390 7.27 -13.25 34.51
N GLU A 391 8.24 -12.38 34.76
CA GLU A 391 9.37 -12.68 35.64
C GLU A 391 8.91 -12.93 37.09
N GLU A 392 7.98 -12.13 37.60
CA GLU A 392 7.37 -12.32 38.92
C GLU A 392 6.59 -13.64 39.01
N ARG A 393 5.88 -14.05 37.94
CA ARG A 393 5.20 -15.36 37.90
C ARG A 393 6.17 -16.53 37.89
N VAL A 394 7.34 -16.38 37.28
CA VAL A 394 8.38 -17.42 37.28
C VAL A 394 9.02 -17.51 38.67
N LEU A 395 9.33 -16.37 39.29
CA LEU A 395 9.86 -16.31 40.65
C LEU A 395 8.87 -16.85 41.69
N ALA A 396 7.59 -16.51 41.56
CA ALA A 396 6.53 -16.96 42.47
C ALA A 396 6.25 -18.47 42.39
N ARG A 397 6.57 -19.12 41.26
CA ARG A 397 6.48 -20.59 41.14
C ARG A 397 7.54 -21.33 41.97
N GLY A 398 8.52 -20.61 42.53
CA GLY A 398 9.60 -21.18 43.32
C GLY A 398 10.49 -22.14 42.52
N PRO A 399 11.65 -22.54 43.04
CA PRO A 399 12.38 -23.68 42.49
C PRO A 399 11.45 -24.90 42.62
N ALA A 400 10.95 -25.43 41.49
CA ALA A 400 10.19 -26.66 41.49
C ALA A 400 10.98 -27.70 42.28
N ASN A 401 10.43 -28.09 43.43
CA ASN A 401 11.12 -28.87 44.45
C ASN A 401 11.66 -30.15 43.80
N LYS A 402 12.97 -30.17 43.52
CA LYS A 402 13.65 -31.27 42.80
C LYS A 402 13.84 -32.50 43.68
N ASP A 403 13.37 -32.44 44.93
CA ASP A 403 13.61 -33.45 45.95
C ASP A 403 12.69 -34.68 45.84
N ASN A 404 11.77 -34.76 44.88
CA ASN A 404 10.89 -35.93 44.73
C ASN A 404 11.29 -36.92 43.62
N LYS A 405 12.57 -36.95 43.22
CA LYS A 405 13.12 -37.96 42.28
C LYS A 405 14.06 -38.92 42.99
N GLY A 406 13.55 -39.59 44.02
CA GLY A 406 14.29 -40.58 44.80
C GLY A 406 13.48 -41.83 45.20
N GLY A 407 12.28 -42.04 44.66
CA GLY A 407 11.51 -43.29 44.83
C GLY A 407 12.06 -44.39 43.94
N LYS A 408 13.22 -44.96 44.31
CA LYS A 408 13.84 -46.11 43.64
C LYS A 408 12.96 -47.34 43.89
N GLY A 409 12.15 -47.70 42.88
CA GLY A 409 11.31 -48.88 42.86
C GLY A 409 12.08 -50.13 43.30
N LYS A 410 11.58 -50.74 44.37
CA LYS A 410 12.00 -52.04 44.91
C LYS A 410 11.53 -53.10 43.90
N LYS A 411 12.49 -53.74 43.21
CA LYS A 411 12.24 -54.95 42.41
C LYS A 411 11.73 -56.05 43.35
N GLU A 412 10.46 -56.39 43.26
CA GLU A 412 9.95 -57.68 43.72
C GLU A 412 10.52 -58.76 42.79
N LYS A 413 11.30 -59.66 43.39
CA LYS A 413 11.57 -61.00 42.88
C LYS A 413 10.35 -61.83 43.24
N GLU A 414 9.54 -62.20 42.27
CA GLU A 414 8.77 -63.44 42.34
C GLU A 414 9.48 -64.47 41.48
N GLY A 415 9.81 -65.59 42.11
CA GLY A 415 10.17 -66.82 41.46
C GLY A 415 9.20 -67.90 41.93
N GLU A 416 9.13 -68.94 41.11
CA GLU A 416 8.49 -70.26 41.29
C GLU A 416 7.04 -70.42 40.81
#